data_AF-A0A953GXZ2-F1
#
_entry.id   AF-A0A953GXZ2-F1
#
_cell.length_a   1.000
_cell.length_b   1.000
_cell.length_c   1.000
_cell.angle_alpha   90.00
_cell.angle_beta   90.00
_cell.angle_gamma   90.00
#
_symmetry.space_group_name_H-M   'P 1'
#
loop_
_entity.id
_entity.type
_entity.pdbx_description
1 polymer ?
#
loop_
_entity_poly.entity_id
_entity_poly.type
_entity_poly.pdbx_seq_one_letter_code
_entity_poly.pdbx_strand_id
1 'polypeptide(L)'
;MPDFRDRLFTWRSYTPIPFLLVGLALGQPTIPSLIGGCLCALLGEAIRFWGVGHASYETRVTETVGASRLVVSGPFAYVRNPLYVGNILLYTGFGIMANLWWLVVITLLWFLFQYHLIVSREEEFLAKKFGPEYEKFRQHVPRFLPRFTPYQGDRSTTIHWTTAFRSERRTFQAFGIALALMVARWGLLQ
;
A
#
# COMPACT_ATOMS: atom_id res chain seq x y z
N MET A 1 23.93 1.41 -15.64
CA MET A 1 22.76 2.31 -15.74
C MET A 1 21.94 2.18 -14.47
N PRO A 2 21.39 3.26 -13.89
CA PRO A 2 20.52 3.15 -12.72
C PRO A 2 19.29 2.30 -13.05
N ASP A 3 18.96 1.35 -12.16
CA ASP A 3 17.83 0.44 -12.33
C ASP A 3 16.52 1.24 -12.40
N PHE A 4 15.69 0.97 -13.41
CA PHE A 4 14.40 1.64 -13.56
C PHE A 4 13.48 1.41 -12.35
N ARG A 5 13.60 0.26 -11.68
CA ARG A 5 12.83 -0.09 -10.48
C ARG A 5 13.14 0.83 -9.30
N ASP A 6 14.38 1.30 -9.19
CA ASP A 6 14.78 2.26 -8.15
C ASP A 6 14.11 3.62 -8.38
N ARG A 7 13.98 4.06 -9.65
CA ARG A 7 13.20 5.27 -9.99
C ARG A 7 11.72 5.09 -9.67
N LEU A 8 11.11 3.96 -10.03
CA LEU A 8 9.72 3.66 -9.68
C LEU A 8 9.50 3.67 -8.16
N PHE A 9 10.47 3.17 -7.38
CA PHE A 9 10.42 3.22 -5.92
C PHE A 9 10.39 4.67 -5.43
N THR A 10 11.33 5.54 -5.85
CA THR A 10 11.38 6.93 -5.40
C THR A 10 10.10 7.71 -5.72
N TRP A 11 9.55 7.53 -6.93
CA TRP A 11 8.38 8.26 -7.39
C TRP A 11 7.03 7.64 -6.98
N ARG A 12 7.04 6.50 -6.28
CA ARG A 12 5.83 5.72 -5.97
C ARG A 12 4.71 6.52 -5.33
N SER A 13 5.04 7.50 -4.50
CA SER A 13 4.05 8.35 -3.80
C SER A 13 3.30 9.31 -4.73
N TYR A 14 3.82 9.61 -5.91
CA TYR A 14 3.22 10.54 -6.87
C TYR A 14 2.40 9.82 -7.96
N THR A 15 2.70 8.55 -8.23
CA THR A 15 1.98 7.74 -9.23
C THR A 15 0.45 7.64 -9.07
N PRO A 16 -0.15 7.77 -7.87
CA PRO A 16 -1.61 7.78 -7.72
C PRO A 16 -2.27 9.10 -8.10
N ILE A 17 -1.53 10.22 -8.16
CA ILE A 17 -2.11 11.56 -8.37
C ILE A 17 -2.93 11.65 -9.67
N PRO A 18 -2.45 11.16 -10.84
CA PRO A 18 -3.25 11.18 -12.07
C PRO A 18 -4.58 10.43 -11.94
N PHE A 19 -4.60 9.28 -11.27
CA PHE A 19 -5.82 8.49 -11.03
C PHE A 19 -6.82 9.25 -10.16
N LEU A 20 -6.32 9.91 -9.10
CA LEU A 20 -7.15 10.74 -8.22
C LEU A 20 -7.72 11.94 -8.98
N LEU A 21 -6.91 12.62 -9.80
CA LEU A 21 -7.36 13.76 -10.61
C LEU A 21 -8.42 13.34 -11.63
N VAL A 22 -8.21 12.21 -12.34
CA VAL A 22 -9.17 11.66 -13.29
C VAL A 22 -10.47 11.26 -12.58
N GLY A 23 -10.37 10.56 -11.45
CA GLY A 23 -11.53 10.20 -10.64
C GLY A 23 -12.30 11.41 -10.15
N LEU A 24 -11.62 12.48 -9.73
CA LEU A 24 -12.25 13.70 -9.29
C LEU A 24 -12.84 14.52 -10.44
N ALA A 25 -12.22 14.51 -11.62
CA ALA A 25 -12.69 15.29 -12.77
C ALA A 25 -13.88 14.63 -13.48
N LEU A 26 -13.85 13.31 -13.63
CA LEU A 26 -14.82 12.54 -14.41
C LEU A 26 -15.81 11.74 -13.57
N GLY A 27 -15.56 11.59 -12.26
CA GLY A 27 -16.36 10.73 -11.40
C GLY A 27 -17.82 11.15 -11.33
N GLN A 28 -18.70 10.19 -11.09
CA GLN A 28 -20.11 10.45 -10.80
C GLN A 28 -20.47 9.71 -9.52
N PRO A 29 -19.95 10.18 -8.36
CA PRO A 29 -20.09 9.43 -7.12
C PRO A 29 -21.57 9.25 -6.77
N THR A 30 -21.90 8.11 -6.17
CA THR A 30 -23.21 7.82 -5.61
C THR A 30 -23.03 7.44 -4.14
N ILE A 31 -24.09 7.50 -3.32
CA ILE A 31 -24.00 7.10 -1.91
C ILE A 31 -23.44 5.67 -1.76
N PRO A 32 -23.91 4.66 -2.52
CA PRO A 32 -23.32 3.32 -2.46
C PRO A 32 -21.84 3.28 -2.86
N SER A 33 -21.44 4.02 -3.89
CA SER A 33 -20.05 4.04 -4.36
C SER A 33 -19.12 4.71 -3.33
N LEU A 34 -19.59 5.79 -2.70
CA LEU A 34 -18.88 6.48 -1.63
C LEU A 34 -18.68 5.57 -0.42
N ILE A 35 -19.73 4.88 0.04
CA ILE A 35 -19.64 3.94 1.17
C ILE A 35 -18.72 2.77 0.84
N GLY A 36 -18.96 2.08 -0.28
CA GLY A 36 -18.19 0.90 -0.68
C GLY A 36 -16.70 1.24 -0.90
N GLY A 37 -16.43 2.35 -1.57
CA GLY A 37 -15.07 2.84 -1.78
C GLY A 37 -14.39 3.26 -0.48
N CYS A 38 -15.11 3.89 0.46
CA CYS A 38 -14.60 4.26 1.78
C CYS A 38 -14.23 3.03 2.60
N LEU A 39 -15.09 2.01 2.65
CA LEU A 39 -14.80 0.76 3.35
C LEU A 39 -13.58 0.04 2.76
N CYS A 40 -13.47 -0.03 1.43
CA CYS A 40 -12.31 -0.60 0.74
C CYS A 40 -11.02 0.15 1.09
N ALA A 41 -11.06 1.48 1.06
CA ALA A 41 -9.93 2.33 1.36
C ALA A 41 -9.48 2.23 2.83
N LEU A 42 -10.43 2.24 3.77
CA LEU A 42 -10.16 2.08 5.20
C LEU A 42 -9.57 0.70 5.52
N LEU A 43 -10.03 -0.36 4.85
CA LEU A 43 -9.42 -1.69 4.98
C LEU A 43 -7.95 -1.67 4.52
N GLY A 44 -7.68 -1.05 3.37
CA GLY A 44 -6.31 -0.88 2.87
C GLY A 44 -5.43 -0.12 3.85
N GLU A 45 -5.95 0.97 4.41
CA GLU A 45 -5.22 1.77 5.39
C GLU A 45 -5.01 1.06 6.72
N ALA A 46 -5.98 0.27 7.19
CA ALA A 46 -5.82 -0.56 8.39
C ALA A 46 -4.67 -1.57 8.24
N ILE A 47 -4.55 -2.23 7.07
CA ILE A 47 -3.44 -3.15 6.77
C ILE A 47 -2.11 -2.40 6.78
N ARG A 48 -2.06 -1.19 6.19
CA ARG A 48 -0.83 -0.36 6.16
C ARG A 48 -0.43 0.06 7.55
N PHE A 49 -1.37 0.60 8.33
CA PHE A 49 -1.14 1.03 9.70
C PHE A 49 -0.62 -0.12 10.57
N TRP A 50 -1.20 -1.32 10.45
CA TRP A 50 -0.71 -2.51 11.12
C TRP A 50 0.71 -2.87 10.66
N GLY A 51 0.99 -2.82 9.36
CA GLY A 51 2.31 -3.10 8.81
C GLY A 51 3.38 -2.13 9.30
N VAL A 52 3.11 -0.83 9.28
CA VAL A 52 4.08 0.18 9.76
C VAL A 52 4.29 0.11 11.27
N GLY A 53 3.32 -0.38 12.05
CA GLY A 53 3.55 -0.69 13.46
C GLY A 53 4.69 -1.70 13.68
N HIS A 54 4.84 -2.67 12.77
CA HIS A 54 5.85 -3.73 12.83
C HIS A 54 7.14 -3.38 12.07
N ALA A 55 7.03 -2.64 10.96
CA ALA A 55 8.15 -2.17 10.16
C ALA A 55 8.68 -0.84 10.74
N SER A 56 9.83 -0.88 11.43
CA SER A 56 10.46 0.31 12.04
C SER A 56 10.60 1.47 11.04
N TYR A 57 10.50 2.71 11.55
CA TYR A 57 10.58 4.00 10.85
C TYR A 57 11.60 4.06 9.69
N GLU A 58 12.77 3.44 9.89
CA GLU A 58 13.89 3.44 8.94
C GLU A 58 13.54 2.85 7.56
N THR A 59 12.56 1.94 7.48
CA THR A 59 12.20 1.28 6.22
C THR A 59 11.35 2.12 5.27
N ARG A 60 10.72 3.22 5.74
CA ARG A 60 9.80 4.03 4.91
C ARG A 60 10.32 5.42 4.52
N VAL A 61 11.28 5.95 5.28
CA VAL A 61 11.77 7.34 5.15
C VAL A 61 12.95 7.44 4.19
N THR A 62 13.59 6.31 3.87
CA THR A 62 14.68 6.29 2.89
C THR A 62 14.12 6.34 1.47
N GLU A 63 14.67 7.23 0.65
CA GLU A 63 14.40 7.29 -0.80
C GLU A 63 15.01 6.08 -1.54
N THR A 64 15.73 5.23 -0.82
CA THR A 64 16.43 4.04 -1.29
C THR A 64 15.84 2.76 -0.66
N VAL A 65 15.94 1.66 -1.41
CA VAL A 65 15.59 0.32 -0.95
C VAL A 65 16.51 -0.07 0.20
N GLY A 66 15.95 -0.32 1.39
CA GLY A 66 16.72 -0.64 2.59
C GLY A 66 15.87 -1.25 3.71
N ALA A 67 16.49 -2.13 4.51
CA ALA A 67 15.88 -2.69 5.72
C ALA A 67 16.96 -3.00 6.75
N SER A 68 16.83 -2.52 7.99
CA SER A 68 17.79 -2.81 9.08
C SER A 68 17.61 -4.21 9.66
N ARG A 69 16.39 -4.75 9.64
CA ARG A 69 16.04 -6.11 10.08
C ARG A 69 15.01 -6.76 9.15
N LEU A 70 14.96 -8.09 9.15
CA LEU A 70 13.92 -8.84 8.45
C LEU A 70 12.64 -8.88 9.31
N VAL A 71 11.55 -8.30 8.81
CA VAL A 71 10.25 -8.24 9.52
C VAL A 71 9.34 -9.35 9.02
N VAL A 72 9.02 -10.31 9.89
CA VAL A 72 8.16 -11.48 9.57
C VAL A 72 6.92 -11.59 10.47
N SER A 73 6.61 -10.53 11.22
CA SER A 73 5.52 -10.47 12.20
C SER A 73 4.40 -9.52 11.76
N GLY A 74 3.26 -9.54 12.46
CA GLY A 74 2.10 -8.73 12.09
C GLY A 74 1.56 -9.14 10.72
N PRO A 75 1.22 -8.17 9.83
CA PRO A 75 0.68 -8.52 8.52
C PRO A 75 1.74 -9.13 7.60
N PHE A 76 3.04 -8.91 7.87
CA PHE A 76 4.14 -9.55 7.13
C PHE A 76 4.17 -11.07 7.31
N ALA A 77 3.55 -11.60 8.37
CA ALA A 77 3.45 -13.04 8.60
C ALA A 77 2.43 -13.72 7.65
N TYR A 78 1.52 -12.94 7.05
CA TYR A 78 0.46 -13.43 6.17
C TYR A 78 0.76 -13.17 4.70
N VAL A 79 1.39 -12.04 4.39
CA VAL A 79 1.82 -11.63 3.05
C VAL A 79 3.13 -10.87 3.15
N ARG A 80 4.07 -11.07 2.21
CA ARG A 80 5.39 -10.40 2.30
C ARG A 80 5.33 -8.90 2.11
N ASN A 81 4.33 -8.40 1.38
CA ASN A 81 4.24 -7.00 0.96
C ASN A 81 2.91 -6.33 1.36
N PRO A 82 2.55 -6.34 2.66
CA PRO A 82 1.23 -5.90 3.11
C PRO A 82 0.99 -4.42 2.86
N LEU A 83 2.04 -3.58 2.89
CA LEU A 83 1.92 -2.15 2.62
C LEU A 83 1.48 -1.87 1.17
N TYR A 84 1.98 -2.65 0.22
CA TYR A 84 1.59 -2.53 -1.19
C TYR A 84 0.20 -3.09 -1.44
N VAL A 85 -0.19 -4.18 -0.79
CA VAL A 85 -1.57 -4.67 -0.81
C VAL A 85 -2.53 -3.61 -0.27
N GLY A 86 -2.19 -2.99 0.87
CA GLY A 86 -3.00 -1.92 1.44
C GLY A 86 -3.06 -0.67 0.55
N ASN A 87 -1.96 -0.29 -0.13
CA ASN A 87 -1.98 0.78 -1.13
C ASN A 87 -2.92 0.46 -2.30
N ILE A 88 -2.88 -0.76 -2.84
CA ILE A 88 -3.76 -1.18 -3.93
C ILE A 88 -5.23 -1.04 -3.50
N LEU A 89 -5.58 -1.51 -2.29
CA LEU A 89 -6.94 -1.38 -1.75
C LEU A 89 -7.33 0.09 -1.54
N LEU A 90 -6.42 0.91 -1.00
CA LEU A 90 -6.61 2.34 -0.81
C LEU A 90 -6.96 3.05 -2.13
N TYR A 91 -6.17 2.84 -3.18
CA TYR A 91 -6.38 3.48 -4.48
C TYR A 91 -7.58 2.90 -5.24
N THR A 92 -7.83 1.60 -5.09
CA THR A 92 -9.04 0.95 -5.61
C THR A 92 -10.30 1.54 -4.98
N GLY A 93 -10.28 1.78 -3.68
CA GLY A 93 -11.37 2.45 -2.96
C GLY A 93 -11.71 3.82 -3.56
N PHE A 94 -10.72 4.61 -3.97
CA PHE A 94 -10.96 5.87 -4.67
C PHE A 94 -11.59 5.70 -6.06
N GLY A 95 -11.16 4.70 -6.83
CA GLY A 95 -11.81 4.37 -8.10
C GLY A 95 -13.27 3.98 -7.93
N ILE A 96 -13.58 3.22 -6.86
CA ILE A 96 -14.94 2.86 -6.49
C ILE A 96 -15.74 4.11 -6.09
N MET A 97 -15.19 4.99 -5.23
CA MET A 97 -15.85 6.24 -4.83
C MET A 97 -16.23 7.09 -6.04
N ALA A 98 -15.32 7.24 -7.01
CA ALA A 98 -15.55 7.98 -8.24
C ALA A 98 -16.66 7.36 -9.12
N ASN A 99 -17.10 6.14 -8.82
CA ASN A 99 -18.11 5.39 -9.58
C ASN A 99 -17.69 5.15 -11.05
N LEU A 100 -16.40 4.90 -11.27
CA LEU A 100 -15.82 4.66 -12.59
C LEU A 100 -15.19 3.26 -12.63
N TRP A 101 -15.95 2.27 -13.09
CA TRP A 101 -15.49 0.87 -13.11
C TRP A 101 -14.20 0.68 -13.92
N TRP A 102 -14.05 1.40 -15.04
CA TRP A 102 -12.85 1.35 -15.86
C TRP A 102 -11.64 1.93 -15.12
N LEU A 103 -11.83 2.97 -14.30
CA LEU A 103 -10.76 3.56 -13.51
C LEU A 103 -10.27 2.58 -12.44
N VAL A 104 -11.19 1.81 -11.84
CA VAL A 104 -10.85 0.72 -10.91
C VAL A 104 -9.96 -0.32 -11.59
N VAL A 105 -10.33 -0.77 -12.80
CA VAL A 105 -9.55 -1.76 -13.55
C VAL A 105 -8.16 -1.24 -13.89
N ILE A 106 -8.04 -0.02 -14.43
CA ILE A 106 -6.74 0.57 -14.79
C ILE A 106 -5.89 0.77 -13.52
N THR A 107 -6.49 1.24 -12.43
CA THR A 107 -5.81 1.41 -11.13
C THR A 107 -5.23 0.07 -10.66
N LEU A 108 -6.03 -0.99 -10.66
CA LEU A 108 -5.58 -2.32 -10.24
C LEU A 108 -4.42 -2.82 -11.11
N LEU A 109 -4.57 -2.78 -12.44
CA LEU A 109 -3.54 -3.25 -13.38
C LEU A 109 -2.23 -2.46 -13.23
N TRP A 110 -2.32 -1.13 -13.15
CA TRP A 110 -1.17 -0.26 -12.99
C TRP A 110 -0.41 -0.55 -11.69
N PHE A 111 -1.12 -0.57 -10.55
CA PHE A 111 -0.46 -0.76 -9.26
C PHE A 111 0.04 -2.20 -9.05
N LEU A 112 -0.62 -3.21 -9.61
CA LEU A 112 -0.08 -4.56 -9.64
C LEU A 112 1.23 -4.63 -10.43
N PHE A 113 1.29 -4.00 -11.59
CA PHE A 113 2.50 -3.92 -12.41
C PHE A 113 3.62 -3.14 -11.70
N GLN A 114 3.34 -1.93 -11.26
CA GLN A 114 4.30 -1.06 -10.59
C GLN A 114 4.86 -1.73 -9.34
N TYR A 115 4.00 -2.27 -8.47
CA TYR A 115 4.45 -2.92 -7.25
C TYR A 115 5.11 -4.26 -7.50
N HIS A 116 4.78 -5.00 -8.56
CA HIS A 116 5.55 -6.17 -8.94
C HIS A 116 7.02 -5.82 -9.21
N LEU A 117 7.27 -4.74 -9.96
CA LEU A 117 8.61 -4.26 -10.28
C LEU A 117 9.36 -3.77 -9.04
N ILE A 118 8.71 -2.93 -8.22
CA ILE A 118 9.31 -2.41 -6.98
C ILE A 118 9.65 -3.56 -6.03
N VAL A 119 8.68 -4.44 -5.77
CA VAL A 119 8.87 -5.58 -4.86
C VAL A 119 10.00 -6.47 -5.37
N SER A 120 10.06 -6.79 -6.66
CA SER A 120 11.18 -7.59 -7.19
C SER A 120 12.55 -7.01 -6.84
N ARG A 121 12.69 -5.69 -6.85
CA ARG A 121 13.94 -5.01 -6.49
C ARG A 121 14.22 -5.04 -4.99
N GLU A 122 13.18 -4.92 -4.17
CA GLU A 122 13.26 -5.09 -2.71
C GLU A 122 13.62 -6.52 -2.33
N GLU A 123 13.03 -7.53 -2.97
CA GLU A 123 13.33 -8.95 -2.72
C GLU A 123 14.78 -9.28 -3.07
N GLU A 124 15.34 -8.72 -4.14
CA GLU A 124 16.77 -8.85 -4.47
C GLU A 124 17.66 -8.25 -3.39
N PHE A 125 17.29 -7.09 -2.84
CA PHE A 125 18.02 -6.47 -1.73
C PHE A 125 17.94 -7.33 -0.47
N LEU A 126 16.74 -7.82 -0.12
CA LEU A 126 16.52 -8.64 1.07
C LEU A 126 17.25 -9.99 0.96
N ALA A 127 17.23 -10.62 -0.21
CA ALA A 127 17.96 -11.86 -0.47
C ALA A 127 19.47 -11.67 -0.31
N LYS A 128 20.03 -10.57 -0.84
CA LYS A 128 21.46 -10.25 -0.67
C LYS A 128 21.83 -9.96 0.79
N LYS A 129 20.95 -9.28 1.54
CA LYS A 129 21.23 -8.82 2.90
C LYS A 129 21.03 -9.90 3.96
N PHE A 130 19.93 -10.66 3.88
CA PHE A 130 19.51 -11.62 4.91
C PHE A 130 19.67 -13.08 4.47
N GLY A 131 19.99 -13.33 3.19
CA GLY A 131 20.40 -14.64 2.69
C GLY A 131 19.40 -15.75 3.03
N PRO A 132 19.83 -16.86 3.66
CA PRO A 132 18.99 -18.02 3.94
C PRO A 132 17.74 -17.72 4.78
N GLU A 133 17.78 -16.75 5.69
CA GLU A 133 16.63 -16.40 6.53
C GLU A 133 15.49 -15.82 5.69
N TYR A 134 15.83 -14.93 4.75
CA TYR A 134 14.86 -14.37 3.82
C TYR A 134 14.33 -15.42 2.86
N GLU A 135 15.18 -16.32 2.35
CA GLU A 135 14.74 -17.40 1.47
C GLU A 135 13.74 -18.33 2.16
N LYS A 136 14.01 -18.72 3.42
CA LYS A 136 13.08 -19.51 4.23
C LYS A 136 11.74 -18.78 4.38
N PHE A 137 11.76 -17.49 4.71
CA PHE A 137 10.54 -16.68 4.80
C PHE A 137 9.78 -16.61 3.47
N ARG A 138 10.51 -16.36 2.36
CA ARG A 138 9.97 -16.25 0.99
C ARG A 138 9.27 -17.52 0.51
N GLN A 139 9.79 -18.69 0.85
CA GLN A 139 9.18 -19.98 0.49
C GLN A 139 7.84 -20.21 1.19
N HIS A 140 7.67 -19.65 2.40
CA HIS A 140 6.47 -19.89 3.21
C HIS A 140 5.42 -18.78 3.06
N VAL A 141 5.82 -17.55 2.74
CA VAL A 141 4.90 -16.41 2.69
C VAL A 141 4.75 -15.90 1.25
N PRO A 142 3.53 -15.87 0.70
CA PRO A 142 3.27 -15.37 -0.65
C PRO A 142 3.56 -13.88 -0.78
N ARG A 143 3.82 -13.44 -2.03
CA ARG A 143 4.21 -12.07 -2.33
C ARG A 143 3.08 -11.05 -2.09
N PHE A 144 1.86 -11.34 -2.57
CA PHE A 144 0.72 -10.41 -2.57
C PHE A 144 -0.60 -10.98 -2.06
N LEU A 145 -0.86 -12.27 -2.23
CA LEU A 145 -2.10 -12.90 -1.76
C LEU A 145 -1.92 -13.39 -0.32
N PRO A 146 -2.64 -12.86 0.68
CA PRO A 146 -2.41 -13.24 2.07
C PRO A 146 -2.78 -14.70 2.33
N ARG A 147 -2.01 -15.35 3.19
CA ARG A 147 -2.38 -16.64 3.80
C ARG A 147 -3.46 -16.42 4.86
N PHE A 148 -4.19 -17.48 5.20
CA PHE A 148 -5.13 -17.45 6.34
C PHE A 148 -4.44 -17.71 7.69
N THR A 149 -3.27 -18.35 7.68
CA THR A 149 -2.51 -18.69 8.88
C THR A 149 -1.17 -17.94 8.91
N PRO A 150 -0.77 -17.35 10.04
CA PRO A 150 0.47 -16.59 10.12
C PRO A 150 1.70 -17.50 10.06
N TYR A 151 2.76 -17.02 9.42
CA TYR A 151 4.09 -17.63 9.49
C TYR A 151 4.62 -17.68 10.93
N GLN A 152 5.25 -18.79 11.31
CA GLN A 152 5.83 -19.02 12.64
C GLN A 152 7.36 -18.86 12.60
N GLY A 153 7.83 -17.67 12.18
CA GLY A 153 9.23 -17.27 12.29
C GLY A 153 9.53 -16.59 13.62
N ASP A 154 10.79 -16.22 13.86
CA ASP A 154 11.14 -15.38 15.01
C ASP A 154 10.39 -14.04 14.95
N ARG A 155 9.56 -13.79 15.95
CA ARG A 155 8.64 -12.65 16.01
C ARG A 155 9.16 -11.52 16.90
N SER A 156 10.45 -11.49 17.25
CA SER A 156 11.03 -10.45 18.09
C SER A 156 11.02 -9.08 17.39
N THR A 157 9.85 -8.46 17.30
CA THR A 157 9.66 -7.11 16.77
C THR A 157 8.99 -6.26 17.83
N THR A 158 9.72 -5.28 18.33
CA THR A 158 9.14 -4.19 19.12
C THR A 158 8.19 -3.40 18.22
N ILE A 159 6.93 -3.28 18.66
CA ILE A 159 5.90 -2.53 17.95
C ILE A 159 6.03 -1.04 18.34
N HIS A 160 6.07 -0.16 17.34
CA HIS A 160 6.22 1.28 17.56
C HIS A 160 4.99 2.05 17.04
N TRP A 161 3.89 2.00 17.78
CA TRP A 161 2.61 2.62 17.38
C TRP A 161 2.67 4.14 17.19
N THR A 162 3.47 4.84 17.99
CA THR A 162 3.66 6.29 17.87
C THR A 162 4.31 6.66 16.53
N THR A 163 5.24 5.84 16.07
CA THR A 163 5.89 5.96 14.76
C THR A 163 4.90 5.68 13.64
N ALA A 164 4.11 4.61 13.75
CA ALA A 164 3.08 4.28 12.78
C ALA A 164 2.12 5.45 12.58
N PHE A 165 1.59 6.02 13.66
CA PHE A 165 0.69 7.16 13.61
C PHE A 165 1.32 8.40 12.95
N ARG A 166 2.56 8.75 13.32
CA ARG A 166 3.27 9.89 12.70
C ARG A 166 3.50 9.68 11.20
N SER A 167 3.87 8.46 10.82
CA SER A 167 4.16 8.13 9.42
C SER A 167 2.92 8.08 8.54
N GLU A 168 1.75 7.72 9.11
CA GLU A 168 0.50 7.62 8.37
C GLU A 168 -0.33 8.91 8.38
N ARG A 169 0.05 9.92 9.17
CA ARG A 169 -0.65 11.21 9.19
C ARG A 169 -0.86 11.81 7.81
N ARG A 170 0.15 11.72 6.92
CA ARG A 170 0.05 12.22 5.54
C ARG A 170 -0.96 11.43 4.72
N THR A 171 -1.00 10.11 4.90
CA THR A 171 -1.97 9.24 4.22
C THR A 171 -3.39 9.55 4.70
N PHE A 172 -3.60 9.68 6.01
CA PHE A 172 -4.90 10.06 6.58
C PHE A 172 -5.38 11.42 6.10
N GLN A 173 -4.49 12.41 6.03
CA GLN A 173 -4.80 13.73 5.49
C GLN A 173 -5.19 13.67 4.01
N ALA A 174 -4.39 12.99 3.19
CA ALA A 174 -4.70 12.80 1.77
C ALA A 174 -6.03 12.06 1.58
N PHE A 175 -6.29 11.03 2.40
CA PHE A 175 -7.54 10.28 2.38
C PHE A 175 -8.74 11.16 2.73
N GLY A 176 -8.66 11.91 3.84
CA GLY A 176 -9.72 12.82 4.26
C GLY A 176 -10.01 13.91 3.22
N ILE A 177 -8.96 14.50 2.63
CA ILE A 177 -9.10 15.51 1.57
C ILE A 177 -9.78 14.90 0.34
N ALA A 178 -9.30 13.75 -0.14
CA ALA A 178 -9.86 13.12 -1.32
C ALA A 178 -11.32 12.67 -1.11
N LEU A 179 -11.66 12.15 0.07
CA LEU A 179 -13.05 11.82 0.44
C LEU A 179 -13.92 13.08 0.46
N ALA A 180 -13.46 14.16 1.10
CA ALA A 180 -14.20 15.43 1.14
C ALA A 180 -14.46 15.98 -0.26
N LEU A 181 -13.46 15.90 -1.15
CA LEU A 181 -13.60 16.32 -2.56
C LEU A 181 -14.62 15.45 -3.32
N MET A 182 -14.64 14.14 -3.09
CA MET A 182 -15.62 13.23 -3.70
C MET A 182 -17.05 13.50 -3.21
N VAL A 183 -17.21 13.78 -1.91
CA VAL A 183 -18.51 14.14 -1.32
C VAL A 183 -18.99 15.50 -1.83
N ALA A 184 -18.10 16.50 -1.92
CA ALA A 184 -18.43 17.80 -2.49
C ALA A 184 -18.84 17.66 -3.96
N ARG A 185 -18.11 16.85 -4.74
CA ARG A 185 -18.46 16.54 -6.13
C ARG A 185 -19.82 15.86 -6.25
N TRP A 186 -20.13 14.90 -5.39
CA TRP A 186 -21.46 14.28 -5.34
C TRP A 186 -22.55 15.33 -5.14
N GLY A 187 -22.36 16.25 -4.18
CA GLY A 187 -23.32 17.31 -3.89
C GLY A 187 -23.49 18.33 -5.02
N LEU A 188 -22.45 18.62 -5.81
CA LEU A 188 -22.52 19.51 -6.98
C LEU A 188 -23.23 18.89 -8.19
N LEU A 189 -23.37 17.56 -8.23
CA LEU A 189 -24.04 16.83 -9.31
C LEU A 189 -25.52 16.53 -9.01
N GLN A 190 -26.01 16.88 -7.82
CA GLN A 190 -27.43 16.87 -7.46
C GLN A 190 -28.09 18.18 -7.88
#